data_AF-A0A3G2IEA9-F1
#
_entry.id   AF-A0A3G2IEA9-F1
#
_cell.length_a   1.000
_cell.length_b   1.000
_cell.length_c   1.000
_cell.angle_alpha   90.00
_cell.angle_beta   90.00
_cell.angle_gamma   90.00
#
_symmetry.space_group_name_H-M   'P 1'
#
loop_
_entity.id
_entity.type
_entity.pdbx_description
1 polymer ?
#
loop_
_entity_poly.entity_id
_entity_poly.type
_entity_poly.pdbx_seq_one_letter_code
_entity_poly.pdbx_strand_id
1 'polypeptide(L)'
;MGSIDIMDIETSKKKVVAFIMVVFLTSMIIFLYNACSKTIMGLINSEDYIFYTWGSIPSFFALPVIIYGDVLCLSVLLPYSLKTTPALLKLIIPATIYAAAALVLGFMLSLIISIYPLGANYYQCKAPSIVSGSHYAKSKEMCKAREYSIDSEGETQR
;
A
#
# COMPACT_ATOMS: atom_id res chain seq x y z
N MET A 1 26.78 -35.37 20.88
CA MET A 1 26.52 -34.10 21.60
C MET A 1 26.33 -32.90 20.67
N GLY A 2 26.87 -32.85 19.44
CA GLY A 2 26.84 -31.64 18.59
C GLY A 2 25.62 -31.40 17.67
N SER A 3 24.71 -32.37 17.50
CA SER A 3 23.56 -32.20 16.59
C SER A 3 22.36 -31.47 17.20
N ILE A 4 22.28 -31.38 18.53
CA ILE A 4 21.16 -30.77 19.24
C ILE A 4 21.28 -29.23 19.22
N ASP A 5 22.48 -28.69 19.42
CA ASP A 5 22.72 -27.24 19.41
C ASP A 5 22.54 -26.60 18.03
N ILE A 6 22.92 -27.30 16.95
CA ILE A 6 22.78 -26.80 15.58
C ILE A 6 21.30 -26.66 15.19
N MET A 7 20.46 -27.61 15.61
CA MET A 7 19.04 -27.64 15.31
C MET A 7 18.24 -26.54 16.03
N ASP A 8 18.67 -26.17 17.24
CA ASP A 8 18.05 -25.08 18.02
C ASP A 8 18.42 -23.69 17.47
N ILE A 9 19.67 -23.53 17.02
CA ILE A 9 20.13 -22.30 16.35
C ILE A 9 19.37 -22.05 15.05
N GLU A 10 19.15 -23.09 14.22
CA GLU A 10 18.43 -22.94 12.95
C GLU A 10 16.95 -22.56 13.17
N THR A 11 16.31 -23.18 14.16
CA THR A 11 14.91 -22.88 14.52
C THR A 11 14.76 -21.47 15.08
N SER A 12 15.71 -21.04 15.92
CA SER A 12 15.75 -19.68 16.47
C SER A 12 15.99 -18.63 15.38
N LYS A 13 16.89 -18.89 14.43
CA LYS A 13 17.11 -18.01 13.26
C LYS A 13 15.84 -17.84 12.43
N LYS A 14 15.11 -18.92 12.15
CA LYS A 14 13.83 -18.86 11.41
C LYS A 14 12.79 -17.99 12.11
N LYS A 15 12.69 -18.08 13.45
CA LYS A 15 11.78 -17.24 14.24
C LYS A 15 12.18 -15.77 14.24
N VAL A 16 13.48 -15.46 14.36
CA VAL A 16 13.98 -14.07 14.29
C VAL A 16 13.69 -13.45 12.92
N VAL A 17 13.95 -14.17 11.83
CA VAL A 17 13.63 -13.71 10.48
C VAL A 17 12.13 -13.51 10.30
N ALA A 18 11.31 -14.46 10.75
CA ALA A 18 9.85 -14.33 10.70
C ALA A 18 9.36 -13.10 11.49
N PHE A 19 9.94 -12.82 12.65
CA PHE A 19 9.61 -11.64 13.45
C PHE A 19 9.93 -10.33 12.73
N ILE A 20 11.12 -10.22 12.15
CA ILE A 20 11.52 -9.05 11.36
C ILE A 20 10.58 -8.86 10.17
N MET A 21 10.22 -9.96 9.48
CA MET A 21 9.28 -9.92 8.36
C MET A 21 7.89 -9.41 8.78
N VAL A 22 7.37 -9.86 9.93
CA VAL A 22 6.09 -9.37 10.47
C VAL A 22 6.14 -7.87 10.74
N VAL A 23 7.18 -7.39 11.43
CA VAL A 23 7.34 -5.95 11.72
C VAL A 23 7.42 -5.13 10.43
N PHE A 24 8.12 -5.62 9.43
CA PHE A 24 8.22 -4.97 8.13
C PHE A 24 6.88 -4.95 7.38
N LEU A 25 6.19 -6.10 7.30
CA LEU A 25 4.91 -6.24 6.61
C LEU A 25 3.81 -5.41 7.28
N THR A 26 3.70 -5.46 8.60
CA THR A 26 2.77 -4.62 9.38
C THR A 26 3.03 -3.13 9.17
N SER A 27 4.30 -2.69 9.18
CA SER A 27 4.66 -1.31 8.86
C SER A 27 4.23 -0.92 7.45
N MET A 28 4.42 -1.81 6.46
CA MET A 28 3.98 -1.58 5.08
C MET A 28 2.46 -1.51 4.96
N ILE A 29 1.72 -2.37 5.67
CA ILE A 29 0.24 -2.35 5.70
C ILE A 29 -0.25 -1.00 6.24
N ILE A 30 0.30 -0.53 7.36
CA ILE A 30 -0.09 0.76 7.97
C ILE A 30 0.23 1.92 7.03
N PHE A 31 1.42 1.92 6.42
CA PHE A 31 1.82 2.96 5.47
C PHE A 31 0.89 3.01 4.25
N LEU A 32 0.64 1.85 3.62
CA LEU A 32 -0.24 1.73 2.48
C LEU A 32 -1.68 2.09 2.83
N TYR A 33 -2.19 1.64 3.98
CA TYR A 33 -3.53 1.99 4.44
C TYR A 33 -3.67 3.50 4.63
N ASN A 34 -2.72 4.16 5.31
CA ASN A 34 -2.77 5.60 5.54
C ASN A 34 -2.61 6.42 4.25
N ALA A 35 -1.77 6.00 3.32
CA ALA A 35 -1.58 6.68 2.04
C ALA A 35 -2.80 6.49 1.12
N CYS A 36 -3.28 5.25 0.97
CA CYS A 36 -4.37 4.93 0.06
C CYS A 36 -5.73 5.37 0.59
N SER A 37 -6.00 5.24 1.89
CA SER A 37 -7.27 5.66 2.49
C SER A 37 -7.53 7.14 2.29
N LYS A 38 -6.52 8.00 2.46
CA LYS A 38 -6.64 9.45 2.21
C LYS A 38 -7.09 9.74 0.78
N THR A 39 -6.47 9.10 -0.21
CA THR A 39 -6.84 9.26 -1.62
C THR A 39 -8.25 8.72 -1.91
N ILE A 40 -8.60 7.54 -1.39
CA ILE A 40 -9.91 6.91 -1.63
C ILE A 40 -11.03 7.70 -0.94
N MET A 41 -10.87 8.08 0.33
CA MET A 41 -11.84 8.90 1.06
C MET A 41 -12.02 10.26 0.40
N GLY A 42 -10.92 10.91 -0.01
CA GLY A 42 -11.00 12.19 -0.72
C GLY A 42 -11.77 12.09 -2.03
N LEU A 43 -11.62 10.96 -2.75
CA LEU A 43 -12.36 10.69 -3.98
C LEU A 43 -13.86 10.42 -3.73
N ILE A 44 -14.20 9.66 -2.68
CA ILE A 44 -15.60 9.35 -2.31
C ILE A 44 -16.31 10.61 -1.80
N ASN A 45 -15.64 11.39 -0.95
CA ASN A 45 -16.18 12.62 -0.39
C ASN A 45 -16.20 13.78 -1.41
N SER A 46 -15.65 13.57 -2.62
CA SER A 46 -15.50 14.59 -3.65
C SER A 46 -14.84 15.85 -3.06
N GLU A 47 -13.72 15.67 -2.36
CA GLU A 47 -12.98 16.78 -1.79
C GLU A 47 -12.47 17.72 -2.89
N ASP A 48 -12.38 19.01 -2.61
CA ASP A 48 -12.03 20.01 -3.63
C ASP A 48 -10.56 19.94 -4.08
N TYR A 49 -9.72 19.23 -3.32
CA TYR A 49 -8.31 19.01 -3.60
C TYR A 49 -7.90 17.58 -3.25
N ILE A 50 -7.46 16.83 -4.25
CA ILE A 50 -7.16 15.40 -4.11
C ILE A 50 -5.77 15.12 -4.68
N PHE A 51 -4.97 14.35 -3.93
CA PHE A 51 -3.74 13.77 -4.43
C PHE A 51 -4.01 12.35 -4.91
N TYR A 52 -3.73 12.09 -6.19
CA TYR A 52 -3.98 10.80 -6.82
C TYR A 52 -2.73 10.25 -7.49
N THR A 53 -2.46 8.97 -7.24
CA THR A 53 -1.37 8.22 -7.86
C THR A 53 -1.94 6.96 -8.49
N TRP A 54 -1.53 6.64 -9.71
CA TRP A 54 -2.02 5.49 -10.46
C TRP A 54 -1.78 4.14 -9.73
N GLY A 55 -0.77 4.08 -8.86
CA GLY A 55 -0.47 2.91 -8.02
C GLY A 55 -1.34 2.76 -6.76
N SER A 56 -2.05 3.80 -6.29
CA SER A 56 -2.73 3.75 -4.99
C SER A 56 -3.87 2.73 -4.95
N ILE A 57 -4.65 2.64 -6.03
CA ILE A 57 -5.78 1.69 -6.13
C ILE A 57 -5.28 0.24 -6.22
N PRO A 58 -4.35 -0.14 -7.13
CA PRO A 58 -3.75 -1.47 -7.11
C PRO A 58 -3.12 -1.84 -5.77
N SER A 59 -2.41 -0.91 -5.13
CA SER A 59 -1.79 -1.16 -3.82
C SER A 59 -2.82 -1.39 -2.72
N PHE A 60 -3.97 -0.70 -2.76
CA PHE A 60 -5.06 -0.95 -1.82
C PHE A 60 -5.66 -2.35 -1.99
N PHE A 61 -5.88 -2.79 -3.22
CA PHE A 61 -6.33 -4.15 -3.51
C PHE A 61 -5.31 -5.24 -3.15
N ALA A 62 -4.02 -4.90 -3.07
CA ALA A 62 -2.99 -5.83 -2.63
C ALA A 62 -2.94 -6.03 -1.09
N LEU A 63 -3.60 -5.17 -0.31
CA LEU A 63 -3.58 -5.25 1.17
C LEU A 63 -3.97 -6.62 1.73
N PRO A 64 -5.05 -7.30 1.27
CA PRO A 64 -5.41 -8.63 1.77
C PRO A 64 -4.31 -9.67 1.56
N VAL A 65 -3.52 -9.55 0.48
CA VAL A 65 -2.40 -10.46 0.19
C VAL A 65 -1.24 -10.22 1.14
N ILE A 66 -0.93 -8.94 1.42
CA ILE A 66 0.12 -8.57 2.37
C ILE A 66 -0.27 -9.02 3.80
N ILE A 67 -1.54 -8.82 4.19
CA ILE A 67 -2.08 -9.30 5.48
C ILE A 67 -2.01 -10.82 5.57
N TYR A 68 -2.36 -11.54 4.50
CA TYR A 68 -2.23 -13.00 4.47
C TYR A 68 -0.77 -13.45 4.62
N GLY A 69 0.18 -12.76 3.99
CA GLY A 69 1.62 -13.00 4.18
C GLY A 69 2.06 -12.79 5.62
N ASP A 70 1.55 -11.75 6.27
CA ASP A 70 1.83 -11.45 7.68
C ASP A 70 1.29 -12.54 8.63
N VAL A 71 0.06 -13.02 8.39
CA VAL A 71 -0.54 -14.16 9.11
C VAL A 71 0.29 -15.44 8.91
N LEU A 72 0.84 -15.65 7.71
CA LEU A 72 1.72 -16.79 7.43
C LEU A 72 3.04 -16.69 8.21
N CYS A 73 3.67 -15.51 8.27
CA CYS A 73 4.86 -15.29 9.08
C CYS A 73 4.58 -15.44 10.59
N LEU A 74 3.44 -14.94 11.08
CA LEU A 74 2.98 -15.14 12.45
C LEU A 74 2.76 -16.61 12.79
N SER A 75 2.28 -17.40 11.83
CA SER A 75 2.15 -18.85 12.03
C SER A 75 3.51 -19.48 12.33
N VAL A 76 4.60 -19.10 11.66
CA VAL A 76 5.94 -19.64 11.93
C VAL A 76 6.44 -19.30 13.35
N LEU A 77 5.98 -18.20 13.94
CA LEU A 77 6.34 -17.76 15.29
C LEU A 77 5.60 -18.52 16.40
N LEU A 78 4.35 -18.92 16.15
CA LEU A 78 3.47 -19.53 17.16
C LEU A 78 3.71 -21.04 17.28
N PRO A 79 3.81 -21.61 18.50
CA PRO A 79 4.04 -23.04 18.71
C PRO A 79 2.85 -23.91 18.26
N TYR A 80 1.65 -23.34 18.15
CA TYR A 80 0.43 -24.04 17.74
C TYR A 80 0.27 -24.19 16.22
N SER A 81 1.22 -23.67 15.44
CA SER A 81 1.09 -23.52 13.99
C SER A 81 1.35 -24.77 13.16
N LEU A 82 1.89 -25.84 13.74
CA LEU A 82 2.22 -27.07 13.01
C LEU A 82 1.00 -27.68 12.28
N LYS A 83 -0.23 -27.41 12.76
CA LYS A 83 -1.48 -27.82 12.09
C LYS A 83 -2.04 -26.78 11.12
N THR A 84 -1.84 -25.50 11.37
CA THR A 84 -2.41 -24.39 10.58
C THR A 84 -1.55 -24.04 9.37
N THR A 85 -0.23 -24.18 9.49
CA THR A 85 0.75 -23.91 8.42
C THR A 85 0.46 -24.66 7.12
N PRO A 86 0.16 -25.98 7.10
CA PRO A 86 -0.15 -26.69 5.86
C PRO A 86 -1.48 -26.25 5.22
N ALA A 87 -2.47 -25.84 6.01
CA ALA A 87 -3.72 -25.28 5.49
C ALA A 87 -3.49 -23.88 4.89
N LEU A 88 -2.70 -23.04 5.57
CA LEU A 88 -2.29 -21.75 5.05
C LEU A 88 -1.47 -21.90 3.77
N LEU A 89 -0.50 -22.80 3.68
CA LEU A 89 0.27 -23.06 2.47
C LEU A 89 -0.59 -23.42 1.25
N LYS A 90 -1.69 -24.17 1.44
CA LYS A 90 -2.64 -24.47 0.35
C LYS A 90 -3.36 -23.22 -0.17
N LEU A 91 -3.52 -22.21 0.68
CA LEU A 91 -4.11 -20.92 0.31
C LEU A 91 -3.16 -20.02 -0.50
N ILE A 92 -1.88 -20.38 -0.68
CA ILE A 92 -0.95 -19.60 -1.49
C ILE A 92 -1.43 -19.53 -2.95
N ILE A 93 -1.89 -20.63 -3.52
CA ILE A 93 -2.36 -20.67 -4.92
C ILE A 93 -3.57 -19.75 -5.14
N PRO A 94 -4.67 -19.84 -4.37
CA PRO A 94 -5.76 -18.89 -4.52
C PRO A 94 -5.36 -17.46 -4.16
N ALA A 95 -4.45 -17.25 -3.19
CA ALA A 95 -3.94 -15.92 -2.85
C ALA A 95 -3.13 -15.29 -3.99
N THR A 96 -2.31 -16.05 -4.71
CA THR A 96 -1.55 -15.54 -5.86
C THR A 96 -2.44 -15.25 -7.05
N ILE A 97 -3.45 -16.11 -7.32
CA ILE A 97 -4.48 -15.84 -8.33
C ILE A 97 -5.24 -14.56 -8.00
N TYR A 98 -5.65 -14.41 -6.73
CA TYR A 98 -6.29 -13.18 -6.26
C TYR A 98 -5.35 -11.98 -6.43
N ALA A 99 -4.08 -12.08 -6.07
CA ALA A 99 -3.13 -10.97 -6.20
C ALA A 99 -2.98 -10.52 -7.66
N ALA A 100 -2.89 -11.48 -8.60
CA ALA A 100 -2.82 -11.18 -10.02
C ALA A 100 -4.11 -10.52 -10.52
N ALA A 101 -5.28 -11.06 -10.15
CA ALA A 101 -6.57 -10.49 -10.53
C ALA A 101 -6.78 -9.08 -9.92
N ALA A 102 -6.42 -8.90 -8.65
CA ALA A 102 -6.47 -7.64 -7.92
C ALA A 102 -5.57 -6.58 -8.54
N LEU A 103 -4.38 -6.95 -9.03
CA LEU A 103 -3.47 -6.04 -9.71
C LEU A 103 -4.06 -5.59 -11.05
N VAL A 104 -4.55 -6.53 -11.87
CA VAL A 104 -5.17 -6.22 -13.17
C VAL A 104 -6.41 -5.34 -12.99
N LEU A 105 -7.32 -5.74 -12.10
CA LEU A 105 -8.54 -4.97 -11.82
C LEU A 105 -8.22 -3.61 -11.21
N GLY A 106 -7.33 -3.56 -10.23
CA GLY A 106 -6.89 -2.31 -9.59
C GLY A 106 -6.26 -1.35 -10.59
N PHE A 107 -5.47 -1.86 -11.55
CA PHE A 107 -4.86 -1.06 -12.61
C PHE A 107 -5.92 -0.52 -13.58
N MET A 108 -6.88 -1.35 -14.00
CA MET A 108 -7.98 -0.91 -14.87
C MET A 108 -8.85 0.15 -14.18
N LEU A 109 -9.22 -0.05 -12.92
CA LEU A 109 -9.94 0.94 -12.12
C LEU A 109 -9.14 2.23 -12.00
N SER A 110 -7.83 2.13 -11.79
CA SER A 110 -6.96 3.28 -11.66
C SER A 110 -6.94 4.16 -12.92
N LEU A 111 -6.92 3.53 -14.10
CA LEU A 111 -7.02 4.25 -15.38
C LEU A 111 -8.39 4.89 -15.57
N ILE A 112 -9.47 4.16 -15.24
CA ILE A 112 -10.84 4.68 -15.34
C ILE A 112 -11.01 5.92 -14.44
N ILE A 113 -10.51 5.86 -13.21
CA ILE A 113 -10.55 6.98 -12.26
C ILE A 113 -9.73 8.17 -12.77
N SER A 114 -8.56 7.91 -13.37
CA SER A 114 -7.74 8.98 -13.92
C SER A 114 -8.42 9.70 -15.09
N ILE A 115 -9.17 8.98 -15.93
CA ILE A 115 -9.77 9.54 -17.15
C ILE A 115 -11.13 10.20 -16.85
N TYR A 116 -12.00 9.55 -16.09
CA TYR A 116 -13.39 10.01 -15.91
C TYR A 116 -13.54 11.00 -14.75
N PRO A 117 -13.50 10.59 -13.46
CA PRO A 117 -13.76 11.52 -12.37
C PRO A 117 -12.71 12.62 -12.30
N LEU A 118 -11.42 12.30 -12.48
CA LEU A 118 -10.33 13.29 -12.42
C LEU A 118 -10.19 14.09 -13.72
N GLY A 119 -10.29 13.44 -14.88
CA GLY A 119 -10.12 14.13 -16.17
C GLY A 119 -11.30 15.02 -16.56
N ALA A 120 -12.52 14.73 -16.08
CA ALA A 120 -13.71 15.51 -16.44
C ALA A 120 -14.05 16.62 -15.42
N ASN A 121 -13.81 16.41 -14.12
CA ASN A 121 -14.29 17.30 -13.07
C ASN A 121 -13.19 18.03 -12.29
N TYR A 122 -11.91 17.71 -12.54
CA TYR A 122 -10.79 18.30 -11.81
C TYR A 122 -9.72 18.82 -12.77
N TYR A 123 -9.11 19.93 -12.38
CA TYR A 123 -7.92 20.49 -13.02
C TYR A 123 -6.67 19.94 -12.35
N GLN A 124 -5.72 19.50 -13.16
CA GLN A 124 -4.41 19.06 -12.68
C GLN A 124 -3.55 20.28 -12.32
N CYS A 125 -3.11 20.37 -11.07
CA CYS A 125 -2.40 21.56 -10.54
C CYS A 125 -0.90 21.59 -10.85
N LYS A 126 -0.25 20.44 -11.06
CA LYS A 126 1.19 20.34 -11.39
C LYS A 126 1.40 19.34 -12.53
N ALA A 127 2.47 19.56 -13.31
CA ALA A 127 2.89 18.61 -14.35
C ALA A 127 3.09 17.21 -13.74
N PRO A 128 2.60 16.14 -14.41
CA PRO A 128 2.63 14.81 -13.84
C PRO A 128 4.06 14.34 -13.61
N SER A 129 4.42 14.07 -12.36
CA SER A 129 5.55 13.20 -12.07
C SER A 129 5.05 11.76 -12.11
N ILE A 130 5.55 10.97 -13.07
CA ILE A 130 5.17 9.57 -13.28
C ILE A 130 5.35 8.73 -12.00
N VAL A 131 6.26 9.15 -11.12
CA VAL A 131 6.62 8.43 -9.88
C VAL A 131 5.89 8.98 -8.64
N SER A 132 5.55 10.28 -8.60
CA SER A 132 4.99 10.93 -7.40
C SER A 132 3.52 11.32 -7.52
N GLY A 133 2.78 10.79 -8.51
CA GLY A 133 1.37 11.11 -8.67
C GLY A 133 1.12 12.56 -9.08
N SER A 134 -0.14 12.99 -8.99
CA SER A 134 -0.55 14.35 -9.37
C SER A 134 -1.61 14.89 -8.44
N HIS A 135 -1.57 16.21 -8.23
CA HIS A 135 -2.58 16.93 -7.47
C HIS A 135 -3.67 17.43 -8.42
N TYR A 136 -4.92 17.19 -8.04
CA TYR A 136 -6.13 17.52 -8.78
C TYR A 136 -7.00 18.43 -7.91
N ALA A 137 -7.53 19.51 -8.48
CA ALA A 137 -8.44 20.42 -7.78
C ALA A 137 -9.64 20.76 -8.66
N LYS A 138 -10.82 20.96 -8.07
CA LYS A 138 -12.02 21.31 -8.86
C LYS A 138 -11.94 22.69 -9.51
N SER A 139 -11.11 23.59 -8.99
CA SER A 139 -10.89 24.93 -9.53
C SER A 139 -9.41 25.23 -9.74
N LYS A 140 -9.10 25.92 -10.85
CA LYS A 140 -7.76 26.39 -11.19
C LYS A 140 -7.23 27.42 -10.18
N GLU A 141 -8.10 28.13 -9.49
CA GLU A 141 -7.72 29.11 -8.45
C GLU A 141 -7.19 28.43 -7.18
N MET A 142 -7.71 27.25 -6.84
CA MET A 142 -7.24 26.44 -5.71
C MET A 142 -5.83 25.89 -5.95
N CYS A 143 -5.51 25.55 -7.20
CA CYS A 143 -4.15 25.17 -7.59
C CYS A 143 -3.16 26.33 -7.36
N LYS A 144 -3.53 27.54 -7.80
CA LYS A 144 -2.68 28.73 -7.64
C LYS A 144 -2.52 29.11 -6.17
N ALA A 145 -3.61 29.11 -5.40
CA ALA A 145 -3.57 29.48 -3.97
C ALA A 145 -2.60 28.60 -3.16
N ARG A 146 -2.54 27.30 -3.45
CA ARG A 146 -1.58 26.39 -2.80
C ARG A 146 -0.15 26.51 -3.32
N GLU A 147 0.04 26.87 -4.59
CA GLU A 147 1.37 27.16 -5.13
C GLU A 147 1.99 28.38 -4.43
N TYR A 148 1.20 29.44 -4.25
CA TYR A 148 1.61 30.63 -3.49
C TYR A 148 1.90 30.33 -2.01
N SER A 149 1.10 29.48 -1.34
CA SER A 149 1.38 29.14 0.06
C SER A 149 2.68 28.36 0.22
N ILE A 150 2.99 27.45 -0.71
CA ILE A 150 4.23 26.65 -0.67
C ILE A 150 5.45 27.54 -0.94
N ASP A 151 5.37 28.47 -1.90
CA ASP A 151 6.47 29.41 -2.16
C ASP A 151 6.70 30.36 -0.99
N SER A 152 5.64 30.82 -0.31
CA SER A 152 5.76 31.70 0.86
C SER A 152 6.39 31.02 2.09
N GLU A 153 6.19 29.70 2.27
CA GLU A 153 6.88 28.94 3.31
C GLU A 153 8.36 28.68 2.96
N GLY A 154 8.70 28.61 1.67
CA GLY A 154 10.07 28.49 1.19
C GLY A 154 10.91 29.77 1.33
N GLU A 155 10.29 30.95 1.26
CA GLU A 155 10.97 32.23 1.48
C GLU A 155 11.20 32.57 2.95
N THR A 156 10.43 31.99 3.88
CA THR A 156 10.58 32.27 5.32
C THR A 156 11.74 31.46 5.96
N GLN A 157 12.36 30.54 5.21
CA GLN A 157 13.52 29.75 5.66
C GLN A 157 14.85 30.10 4.96
N ARG A 158 14.95 31.26 4.29
CA ARG A 158 16.21 31.79 3.75
C ARG A 158 16.75 32.97 4.53
#